data_AF-A0A318YNZ1-F1
#
_entry.id   AF-A0A318YNZ1-F1
#
_cell.length_a   1.000
_cell.length_b   1.000
_cell.length_c   1.000
_cell.angle_alpha   90.00
_cell.angle_beta   90.00
_cell.angle_gamma   90.00
#
_symmetry.space_group_name_H-M   'P 1'
#
loop_
_entity.id
_entity.type
_entity.pdbx_description
1 polymer ?
#
loop_
_entity_poly.entity_id
_entity_poly.type
_entity_poly.pdbx_seq_one_letter_code
_entity_poly.pdbx_strand_id
1 'polypeptide(L)'
;MSQSSTLRPYVTRQQRREHSLHTLSALATNLQTAVNNTIAAGSKYESVEVLAFHWANDTMGVAVLEAELLQYLTQVYAYNCESYEIPLQASSALLMNKLSIWSIARRDKNILRIYIYSGHAGRMTPEDLSWTIAGQSNANGVITGPSLNIKSALYACENLEGDSLYIFDCCSAGSVALWDGPEAIAACGWGQTSSSNVNFCLTRVLLDTLIDNNGAPITVASLFSRLYRNASQNQVGACPVHIPRRDHPSITLKPLTRVFRPSSHSRCSERILLSIEVNDTANERDVKAWEAWLLRGIPDDVLSINIKVEGSFHSHSTVVLLTVPIEVWTMLTDHPGYKFISLVTSNNGLLKEELPYRPA
;
A
#
# COMPACT_ATOMS: atom_id res chain seq x y z
N MET A 1 -35.85 1.50 -36.30
CA MET A 1 -34.43 1.12 -36.41
C MET A 1 -33.93 0.82 -35.01
N SER A 2 -33.80 -0.48 -34.71
CA SER A 2 -33.44 -1.03 -33.40
C SER A 2 -31.95 -0.92 -33.17
N GLN A 3 -31.50 -0.15 -32.18
CA GLN A 3 -30.11 -0.18 -31.73
C GLN A 3 -29.90 -1.42 -30.88
N SER A 4 -29.09 -2.33 -31.41
CA SER A 4 -28.62 -3.54 -30.75
C SER A 4 -27.86 -3.18 -29.48
N SER A 5 -28.40 -3.59 -28.32
CA SER A 5 -27.68 -3.64 -27.06
C SER A 5 -26.56 -4.66 -27.18
N THR A 6 -25.31 -4.21 -27.23
CA THR A 6 -24.15 -5.09 -27.08
C THR A 6 -24.11 -5.62 -25.65
N LEU A 7 -24.71 -6.78 -25.45
CA LEU A 7 -24.57 -7.59 -24.25
C LEU A 7 -23.07 -7.81 -23.98
N ARG A 8 -22.60 -7.37 -22.81
CA ARG A 8 -21.27 -7.77 -22.30
C ARG A 8 -21.20 -9.30 -22.35
N PRO A 9 -20.16 -9.91 -22.92
CA PRO A 9 -20.09 -11.37 -23.01
C PRO A 9 -20.13 -11.96 -21.60
N TYR A 10 -21.11 -12.83 -21.34
CA TYR A 10 -21.19 -13.63 -20.13
C TYR A 10 -20.05 -14.65 -20.16
N VAL A 11 -18.89 -14.29 -19.63
CA VAL A 11 -17.78 -15.22 -19.42
C VAL A 11 -18.25 -16.29 -18.43
N THR A 12 -18.30 -17.54 -18.88
CA THR A 12 -18.73 -18.67 -18.03
C THR A 12 -17.76 -18.86 -16.86
N ARG A 13 -18.22 -19.49 -15.77
CA ARG A 13 -17.35 -19.84 -14.61
C ARG A 13 -16.12 -20.65 -15.05
N GLN A 14 -16.27 -21.46 -16.08
CA GLN A 14 -15.21 -22.31 -16.63
C GLN A 14 -14.16 -21.49 -17.40
N GLN A 15 -14.58 -20.53 -18.23
CA GLN A 15 -13.65 -19.63 -18.92
C GLN A 15 -12.91 -18.71 -17.94
N ARG A 16 -13.56 -18.20 -16.88
CA ARG A 16 -12.86 -17.45 -15.82
C ARG A 16 -11.79 -18.28 -15.13
N ARG A 17 -12.01 -19.60 -15.00
CA ARG A 17 -11.07 -20.52 -14.37
C ARG A 17 -9.82 -20.69 -15.24
N GLU A 18 -9.96 -20.93 -16.54
CA GLU A 18 -8.82 -21.10 -17.45
C GLU A 18 -7.93 -19.85 -17.51
N HIS A 19 -8.52 -18.64 -17.47
CA HIS A 19 -7.78 -17.38 -17.39
C HIS A 19 -7.12 -17.12 -16.02
N SER A 20 -7.43 -17.91 -14.98
CA SER A 20 -6.90 -17.73 -13.62
C SER A 20 -5.81 -18.71 -13.22
N LEU A 21 -5.39 -19.61 -14.12
CA LEU A 21 -4.43 -20.66 -13.80
C LEU A 21 -2.99 -20.19 -13.98
N HIS A 22 -2.21 -20.24 -12.89
CA HIS A 22 -0.77 -20.05 -12.91
C HIS A 22 -0.01 -21.36 -13.05
N THR A 23 1.24 -21.31 -13.49
CA THR A 23 2.18 -22.39 -13.18
C THR A 23 2.84 -22.15 -11.82
N LEU A 24 3.29 -23.20 -11.13
CA LEU A 24 4.08 -23.09 -9.91
C LEU A 24 5.33 -22.23 -10.11
N SER A 25 5.96 -22.33 -11.28
CA SER A 25 7.12 -21.51 -11.66
C SER A 25 6.79 -20.02 -11.78
N ALA A 26 5.66 -19.68 -12.42
CA ALA A 26 5.19 -18.31 -12.49
C ALA A 26 4.85 -17.76 -11.10
N LEU A 27 4.19 -18.57 -10.27
CA LEU A 27 3.91 -18.20 -8.87
C LEU A 27 5.20 -17.94 -8.08
N ALA A 28 6.21 -18.82 -8.22
CA ALA A 28 7.50 -18.65 -7.57
C ALA A 28 8.16 -17.32 -7.97
N THR A 29 8.14 -17.02 -9.26
CA THR A 29 8.71 -15.78 -9.82
C THR A 29 7.98 -14.54 -9.31
N ASN A 30 6.64 -14.59 -9.24
CA ASN A 30 5.84 -13.48 -8.72
C ASN A 30 6.10 -13.25 -7.23
N LEU A 31 6.16 -14.30 -6.42
CA LEU A 31 6.49 -14.20 -4.99
C LEU A 31 7.91 -13.68 -4.77
N GLN A 32 8.90 -14.19 -5.49
CA GLN A 32 10.28 -13.71 -5.39
C GLN A 32 10.37 -12.23 -5.77
N THR A 33 9.68 -11.82 -6.83
CA THR A 33 9.61 -10.41 -7.25
C THR A 33 8.97 -9.56 -6.16
N ALA A 34 7.84 -10.00 -5.59
CA ALA A 34 7.17 -9.30 -4.50
C ALA A 34 8.08 -9.17 -3.26
N VAL A 35 8.77 -10.25 -2.87
CA VAL A 35 9.75 -10.24 -1.79
C VAL A 35 10.86 -9.24 -2.07
N ASN A 36 11.52 -9.32 -3.23
CA ASN A 36 12.59 -8.41 -3.61
C ASN A 36 12.13 -6.94 -3.58
N ASN A 37 10.89 -6.68 -3.98
CA ASN A 37 10.29 -5.36 -3.98
C ASN A 37 9.95 -4.83 -2.57
N THR A 38 9.96 -5.68 -1.53
CA THR A 38 9.77 -5.27 -0.13
C THR A 38 11.08 -4.99 0.61
N ILE A 39 12.22 -5.47 0.08
CA ILE A 39 13.52 -5.31 0.71
C ILE A 39 13.92 -3.84 0.65
N ALA A 40 14.21 -3.25 1.82
CA ALA A 40 14.72 -1.89 1.92
C ALA A 40 16.12 -1.82 1.29
N ALA A 41 16.17 -1.52 0.00
CA ALA A 41 17.42 -1.25 -0.68
C ALA A 41 18.05 0.06 -0.15
N GLY A 42 19.35 0.25 -0.37
CA GLY A 42 19.96 1.55 -0.15
C GLY A 42 19.20 2.60 -0.98
N SER A 43 18.50 3.54 -0.34
CA SER A 43 17.74 4.53 -1.11
C SER A 43 18.69 5.31 -2.02
N LYS A 44 18.30 5.42 -3.29
CA LYS A 44 19.02 6.12 -4.36
C LYS A 44 18.90 7.64 -4.29
N TYR A 45 18.10 8.14 -3.34
CA TYR A 45 17.74 9.55 -3.29
C TYR A 45 18.79 10.36 -2.54
N GLU A 46 19.23 11.44 -3.16
CA GLU A 46 20.12 12.44 -2.58
C GLU A 46 19.33 13.56 -1.89
N SER A 47 18.08 13.79 -2.33
CA SER A 47 17.11 14.66 -1.66
C SER A 47 15.73 14.03 -1.62
N VAL A 48 14.95 14.36 -0.59
CA VAL A 48 13.54 14.03 -0.47
C VAL A 48 12.77 15.30 -0.17
N GLU A 49 11.82 15.60 -1.04
CA GLU A 49 11.02 16.82 -1.03
C GLU A 49 9.58 16.45 -0.69
N VAL A 50 9.03 17.06 0.35
CA VAL A 50 7.68 16.76 0.87
C VAL A 50 6.83 18.02 0.75
N LEU A 51 5.71 17.91 0.05
CA LEU A 51 4.67 18.94 0.00
C LEU A 51 3.41 18.39 0.67
N ALA A 52 3.12 18.87 1.87
CA ALA A 52 1.83 18.65 2.50
C ALA A 52 0.87 19.78 2.14
N PHE A 53 -0.41 19.46 2.04
CA PHE A 53 -1.43 20.45 1.79
C PHE A 53 -2.78 20.05 2.39
N HIS A 54 -3.48 21.06 2.88
CA HIS A 54 -4.82 20.97 3.46
C HIS A 54 -5.62 22.22 3.08
N TRP A 55 -6.93 22.23 3.31
CA TRP A 55 -7.75 23.40 2.96
C TRP A 55 -7.70 24.49 4.04
N ALA A 56 -7.74 25.76 3.61
CA ALA A 56 -7.78 26.92 4.50
C ALA A 56 -8.95 26.89 5.50
N ASN A 57 -10.07 26.32 5.08
CA ASN A 57 -11.15 25.97 5.99
C ASN A 57 -10.88 24.59 6.60
N ASP A 58 -9.88 24.53 7.48
CA ASP A 58 -9.50 23.31 8.21
C ASP A 58 -10.57 22.92 9.25
N THR A 59 -11.70 22.44 8.75
CA THR A 59 -12.82 21.99 9.58
C THR A 59 -12.53 20.70 10.34
N MET A 60 -11.42 20.02 10.04
CA MET A 60 -11.01 18.77 10.67
C MET A 60 -9.87 18.95 11.68
N GLY A 61 -9.24 20.13 11.74
CA GLY A 61 -8.08 20.40 12.59
C GLY A 61 -6.83 19.62 12.18
N VAL A 62 -6.67 19.31 10.88
CA VAL A 62 -5.54 18.50 10.38
C VAL A 62 -4.21 19.25 10.40
N ALA A 63 -4.23 20.59 10.40
CA ALA A 63 -3.02 21.39 10.26
C ALA A 63 -1.99 21.15 11.38
N VAL A 64 -2.45 20.95 12.62
CA VAL A 64 -1.57 20.68 13.78
C VAL A 64 -0.82 19.37 13.58
N LEU A 65 -1.55 18.32 13.21
CA LEU A 65 -0.99 17.00 13.01
C LEU A 65 -0.09 16.91 11.77
N GLU A 66 -0.46 17.63 10.71
CA GLU A 66 0.40 17.81 9.53
C GLU A 66 1.74 18.46 9.92
N ALA A 67 1.71 19.52 10.73
CA ALA A 67 2.92 20.19 11.20
C ALA A 67 3.81 19.28 12.06
N GLU A 68 3.22 18.48 12.96
CA GLU A 68 3.95 17.46 13.74
C GLU A 68 4.66 16.44 12.83
N LEU A 69 3.95 15.92 11.82
CA LEU A 69 4.53 14.98 10.85
C LEU A 69 5.68 15.61 10.06
N LEU A 70 5.49 16.81 9.51
CA LEU A 70 6.53 17.50 8.76
C LEU A 70 7.75 17.80 9.63
N GLN A 71 7.54 18.23 10.87
CA GLN A 71 8.64 18.47 11.82
C GLN A 71 9.45 17.19 12.06
N TYR A 72 8.78 16.05 12.25
CA TYR A 72 9.45 14.77 12.44
C TYR A 72 10.25 14.35 11.20
N LEU A 73 9.66 14.45 10.00
CA LEU A 73 10.35 14.16 8.74
C LEU A 73 11.57 15.06 8.52
N THR A 74 11.49 16.35 8.85
CA THR A 74 12.65 17.24 8.80
C THR A 74 13.71 16.87 9.82
N GLN A 75 13.35 16.63 11.08
CA GLN A 75 14.34 16.44 12.16
C GLN A 75 14.99 15.06 12.14
N VAL A 76 14.23 14.01 11.86
CA VAL A 76 14.71 12.62 11.93
C VAL A 76 15.19 12.12 10.59
N TYR A 77 14.48 12.47 9.50
CA TYR A 77 14.80 12.00 8.16
C TYR A 77 15.63 13.00 7.34
N ALA A 78 15.76 14.25 7.79
CA ALA A 78 16.41 15.33 7.06
C ALA A 78 15.75 15.63 5.70
N TYR A 79 14.42 15.50 5.63
CA TYR A 79 13.65 15.81 4.43
C TYR A 79 13.30 17.30 4.35
N ASN A 80 13.22 17.81 3.12
CA ASN A 80 12.79 19.18 2.84
C ASN A 80 11.27 19.22 2.82
N CYS A 81 10.67 19.77 3.86
CA CYS A 81 9.22 19.76 4.07
C CYS A 81 8.62 21.16 3.87
N GLU A 82 7.51 21.21 3.14
CA GLU A 82 6.71 22.40 2.92
C GLU A 82 5.23 22.08 3.15
N SER A 83 4.50 22.99 3.80
CA SER A 83 3.04 22.94 3.94
C SER A 83 2.40 24.01 3.06
N TYR A 84 1.28 23.69 2.42
CA TYR A 84 0.52 24.61 1.59
C TYR A 84 -0.97 24.59 1.96
N GLU A 85 -1.47 25.75 2.36
CA GLU A 85 -2.89 25.96 2.63
C GLU A 85 -3.63 26.24 1.32
N ILE A 86 -4.59 25.38 0.95
CA ILE A 86 -5.42 25.54 -0.25
C ILE A 86 -6.43 26.67 -0.02
N PRO A 87 -6.37 27.76 -0.79
CA PRO A 87 -7.30 28.87 -0.63
C PRO A 87 -8.71 28.50 -1.05
N LEU A 88 -9.72 29.16 -0.48
CA LEU A 88 -11.14 28.88 -0.80
C LEU A 88 -11.58 29.45 -2.14
N GLN A 89 -10.90 30.50 -2.61
CA GLN A 89 -11.16 31.16 -3.90
C GLN A 89 -10.08 30.80 -4.89
N ALA A 90 -10.46 30.58 -6.15
CA ALA A 90 -9.54 30.13 -7.21
C ALA A 90 -8.70 28.88 -6.83
N SER A 91 -9.22 28.05 -5.91
CA SER A 91 -8.55 26.90 -5.30
C SER A 91 -7.89 25.98 -6.33
N SER A 92 -8.66 25.61 -7.36
CA SER A 92 -8.21 24.76 -8.45
C SER A 92 -7.00 25.34 -9.18
N ALA A 93 -7.08 26.59 -9.63
CA ALA A 93 -6.00 27.25 -10.37
C ALA A 93 -4.74 27.43 -9.51
N LEU A 94 -4.91 27.85 -8.25
CA LEU A 94 -3.79 28.14 -7.35
C LEU A 94 -3.10 26.85 -6.90
N LEU A 95 -3.85 25.80 -6.56
CA LEU A 95 -3.26 24.51 -6.20
C LEU A 95 -2.58 23.85 -7.41
N MET A 96 -3.20 23.85 -8.59
CA MET A 96 -2.56 23.31 -9.80
C MET A 96 -1.26 24.04 -10.12
N ASN A 97 -1.24 25.38 -10.02
CA ASN A 97 -0.05 26.18 -10.23
C ASN A 97 1.03 25.84 -9.19
N LYS A 98 0.65 25.78 -7.91
CA LYS A 98 1.56 25.42 -6.81
C LYS A 98 2.20 24.06 -7.03
N LEU A 99 1.39 23.02 -7.27
CA LEU A 99 1.86 21.66 -7.52
C LEU A 99 2.80 21.61 -8.72
N SER A 100 2.44 22.28 -9.82
CA SER A 100 3.24 22.28 -11.05
C SER A 100 4.60 22.96 -10.83
N ILE A 101 4.62 24.19 -10.30
CA ILE A 101 5.88 24.93 -10.06
C ILE A 101 6.77 24.16 -9.08
N TRP A 102 6.18 23.68 -7.98
CA TRP A 102 6.91 22.96 -6.95
C TRP A 102 7.55 21.69 -7.51
N SER A 103 6.81 20.92 -8.31
CA SER A 103 7.26 19.65 -8.88
C SER A 103 8.30 19.82 -9.98
N ILE A 104 8.14 20.80 -10.87
CA ILE A 104 9.09 21.08 -11.96
C ILE A 104 10.45 21.50 -11.42
N ALA A 105 10.47 22.28 -10.33
CA ALA A 105 11.70 22.69 -9.67
C ALA A 105 12.47 21.52 -9.01
N ARG A 106 11.83 20.36 -8.84
CA ARG A 106 12.32 19.21 -8.09
C ARG A 106 12.34 17.92 -8.93
N ARG A 107 12.37 18.06 -10.24
CA ARG A 107 12.49 16.93 -11.17
C ARG A 107 13.96 16.49 -11.25
N ASP A 108 14.26 15.31 -10.76
CA ASP A 108 15.58 14.68 -10.89
C ASP A 108 15.47 13.19 -10.52
N LYS A 109 16.24 12.33 -11.19
CA LYS A 109 16.27 10.88 -10.93
C LYS A 109 16.65 10.50 -9.50
N ASN A 110 17.39 11.37 -8.80
CA ASN A 110 17.86 11.20 -7.42
C ASN A 110 16.98 11.95 -6.41
N ILE A 111 15.83 12.50 -6.81
CA ILE A 111 14.88 13.16 -5.92
C ILE A 111 13.62 12.31 -5.77
N LEU A 112 13.18 12.12 -4.53
CA LEU A 112 11.85 11.61 -4.20
C LEU A 112 10.92 12.79 -3.87
N ARG A 113 9.76 12.85 -4.55
CA ARG A 113 8.70 13.84 -4.30
C ARG A 113 7.54 13.19 -3.55
N ILE A 114 7.28 13.61 -2.32
CA ILE A 114 6.18 13.09 -1.49
C ILE A 114 5.07 14.14 -1.44
N TYR A 115 3.86 13.75 -1.81
CA TYR A 115 2.68 14.60 -1.71
C TYR A 115 1.79 14.06 -0.59
N ILE A 116 1.50 14.93 0.38
CA ILE A 116 0.69 14.59 1.54
C ILE A 116 -0.58 15.42 1.50
N TYR A 117 -1.74 14.78 1.54
CA TYR A 117 -3.02 15.47 1.64
C TYR A 117 -3.77 14.98 2.87
N SER A 118 -4.30 15.93 3.65
CA SER A 118 -5.22 15.64 4.76
C SER A 118 -6.49 16.46 4.62
N GLY A 119 -7.65 15.82 4.70
CA GLY A 119 -8.93 16.53 4.66
C GLY A 119 -10.08 15.74 4.04
N HIS A 120 -11.14 16.45 3.66
CA HIS A 120 -12.33 15.83 3.07
C HIS A 120 -12.09 15.38 1.64
N ALA A 121 -12.63 14.22 1.28
CA ALA A 121 -12.70 13.77 -0.10
C ALA A 121 -14.14 13.39 -0.45
N GLY A 122 -14.51 13.65 -1.71
CA GLY A 122 -15.81 13.24 -2.23
C GLY A 122 -15.88 11.72 -2.38
N ARG A 123 -17.05 11.15 -2.08
CA ARG A 123 -17.32 9.73 -2.31
C ARG A 123 -17.07 9.37 -3.77
N MET A 124 -16.50 8.19 -3.98
CA MET A 124 -16.19 7.70 -5.31
C MET A 124 -16.77 6.29 -5.54
N THR A 125 -17.14 5.99 -6.78
CA THR A 125 -17.50 4.68 -7.39
C THR A 125 -16.34 4.17 -8.29
N PRO A 126 -16.18 2.85 -8.56
CA PRO A 126 -15.00 2.36 -9.30
C PRO A 126 -15.03 2.80 -10.76
N GLU A 127 -16.19 3.32 -11.16
CA GLU A 127 -16.52 3.86 -12.47
C GLU A 127 -16.13 5.34 -12.58
N ASP A 128 -15.85 6.01 -11.47
CA ASP A 128 -15.53 7.43 -11.46
C ASP A 128 -14.08 7.67 -11.94
N LEU A 129 -13.91 8.66 -12.82
CA LEU A 129 -12.60 9.05 -13.35
C LEU A 129 -11.94 10.21 -12.58
N SER A 130 -12.63 10.74 -11.56
CA SER A 130 -12.25 11.96 -10.85
C SER A 130 -12.09 11.74 -9.35
N TRP A 131 -10.91 12.01 -8.82
CA TRP A 131 -10.67 11.96 -7.38
C TRP A 131 -10.83 13.37 -6.80
N THR A 132 -11.90 13.60 -6.04
CA THR A 132 -12.24 14.94 -5.56
C THR A 132 -11.77 15.15 -4.12
N ILE A 133 -10.98 16.20 -3.88
CA ILE A 133 -10.69 16.72 -2.54
C ILE A 133 -11.52 17.97 -2.27
N ALA A 134 -11.85 18.23 -1.02
CA ALA A 134 -12.79 19.29 -0.66
C ALA A 134 -12.47 19.95 0.68
N GLY A 135 -12.82 21.23 0.81
CA GLY A 135 -12.63 21.97 2.05
C GLY A 135 -13.67 21.65 3.12
N GLN A 136 -14.86 21.22 2.72
CA GLN A 136 -15.96 20.91 3.64
C GLN A 136 -16.82 19.76 3.11
N SER A 137 -17.26 18.92 4.04
CA SER A 137 -18.35 17.97 3.86
C SER A 137 -19.42 18.16 4.94
N ASN A 138 -20.66 17.82 4.63
CA ASN A 138 -21.73 17.79 5.63
C ASN A 138 -21.71 16.46 6.41
N ALA A 139 -22.59 16.32 7.40
CA ALA A 139 -22.69 15.12 8.25
C ALA A 139 -22.97 13.81 7.47
N ASN A 140 -23.50 13.90 6.25
CA ASN A 140 -23.75 12.75 5.39
C ASN A 140 -22.56 12.41 4.47
N GLY A 141 -21.44 13.13 4.58
CA GLY A 141 -20.25 12.98 3.73
C GLY A 141 -20.44 13.55 2.32
N VAL A 142 -21.43 14.42 2.11
CA VAL A 142 -21.62 15.14 0.85
C VAL A 142 -20.77 16.40 0.86
N ILE A 143 -20.04 16.63 -0.22
CA ILE A 143 -19.20 17.81 -0.38
C ILE A 143 -20.06 19.06 -0.52
N THR A 144 -19.77 20.07 0.30
CA THR A 144 -20.50 21.35 0.31
C THR A 144 -19.61 22.58 0.15
N GLY A 145 -18.29 22.42 0.33
CA GLY A 145 -17.31 23.50 0.16
C GLY A 145 -16.67 23.52 -1.23
N PRO A 146 -15.66 24.40 -1.41
CA PRO A 146 -14.80 24.35 -2.58
C PRO A 146 -14.19 22.95 -2.73
N SER A 147 -14.13 22.48 -3.98
CA SER A 147 -13.65 21.14 -4.30
C SER A 147 -12.93 21.15 -5.64
N LEU A 148 -12.02 20.20 -5.83
CA LEU A 148 -11.30 20.03 -7.09
C LEU A 148 -10.91 18.58 -7.32
N ASN A 149 -10.71 18.22 -8.58
CA ASN A 149 -10.20 16.92 -8.98
C ASN A 149 -8.68 16.88 -8.81
N ILE A 150 -8.18 16.28 -7.73
CA ILE A 150 -6.75 16.25 -7.41
C ILE A 150 -5.97 15.40 -8.42
N LYS A 151 -6.61 14.38 -9.01
CA LYS A 151 -6.02 13.57 -10.08
C LYS A 151 -5.60 14.44 -11.27
N SER A 152 -6.47 15.35 -11.71
CA SER A 152 -6.14 16.26 -12.82
C SER A 152 -4.97 17.19 -12.50
N ALA A 153 -4.86 17.63 -11.24
CA ALA A 153 -3.78 18.50 -10.80
C ALA A 153 -2.43 17.78 -10.70
N LEU A 154 -2.44 16.53 -10.25
CA LEU A 154 -1.23 15.73 -10.05
C LEU A 154 -0.75 14.97 -11.29
N TYR A 155 -1.64 14.65 -12.23
CA TYR A 155 -1.29 13.86 -13.43
C TYR A 155 -0.07 14.40 -14.20
N ALA A 156 0.05 15.73 -14.33
CA ALA A 156 1.22 16.35 -14.98
C ALA A 156 2.50 16.26 -14.12
N CYS A 157 2.36 16.17 -12.80
CA CYS A 157 3.45 16.09 -11.83
C CYS A 157 4.01 14.65 -11.73
N GLU A 158 3.17 13.62 -11.90
CA GLU A 158 3.52 12.19 -11.83
C GLU A 158 4.57 11.79 -12.86
N ASN A 159 4.46 12.35 -14.07
CA ASN A 159 5.28 11.97 -15.22
C ASN A 159 6.62 12.70 -15.33
N LEU A 160 6.96 13.52 -14.33
CA LEU A 160 8.26 14.19 -14.26
C LEU A 160 9.34 13.21 -13.80
N GLU A 161 10.60 13.50 -14.14
CA GLU A 161 11.75 12.71 -13.72
C GLU A 161 11.87 12.63 -12.19
N GLY A 162 12.29 11.47 -11.68
CA GLY A 162 12.31 11.15 -10.25
C GLY A 162 11.05 10.40 -9.79
N ASP A 163 11.14 9.76 -8.64
CA ASP A 163 10.00 9.02 -8.09
C ASP A 163 9.06 9.95 -7.33
N SER A 164 7.80 9.53 -7.22
CA SER A 164 6.82 10.20 -6.38
C SER A 164 6.10 9.20 -5.48
N LEU A 165 5.62 9.70 -4.34
CA LEU A 165 4.86 8.95 -3.33
C LEU A 165 3.66 9.78 -2.89
N TYR A 166 2.50 9.15 -2.78
CA TYR A 166 1.29 9.75 -2.24
C TYR A 166 0.98 9.23 -0.84
N ILE A 167 0.69 10.14 0.08
CA ILE A 167 0.18 9.81 1.42
C ILE A 167 -1.10 10.63 1.66
N PHE A 168 -2.27 10.00 1.52
CA PHE A 168 -3.54 10.72 1.49
C PHE A 168 -4.47 10.25 2.62
N ASP A 169 -4.65 11.14 3.59
CA ASP A 169 -5.55 10.97 4.73
C ASP A 169 -6.95 11.52 4.39
N CYS A 170 -7.68 10.79 3.54
CA CYS A 170 -9.04 11.15 3.14
C CYS A 170 -9.93 9.94 2.79
N CYS A 171 -11.25 10.07 2.99
CA CYS A 171 -12.29 9.02 2.89
C CYS A 171 -12.47 8.35 1.51
N SER A 172 -11.70 8.67 0.48
CA SER A 172 -11.90 8.12 -0.88
C SER A 172 -10.61 7.90 -1.64
N ALA A 173 -9.50 7.73 -0.92
CA ALA A 173 -8.18 7.53 -1.52
C ALA A 173 -8.00 6.15 -2.20
N GLY A 174 -8.94 5.21 -2.05
CA GLY A 174 -9.00 3.99 -2.87
C GLY A 174 -9.10 4.23 -4.38
N SER A 175 -9.48 5.44 -4.82
CA SER A 175 -9.46 5.82 -6.23
C SER A 175 -8.06 5.97 -6.82
N VAL A 176 -7.03 6.13 -5.98
CA VAL A 176 -5.63 6.12 -6.43
C VAL A 176 -5.30 4.81 -7.17
N ALA A 177 -6.00 3.72 -6.84
CA ALA A 177 -5.83 2.43 -7.50
C ALA A 177 -6.41 2.37 -8.92
N LEU A 178 -7.14 3.40 -9.38
CA LEU A 178 -7.85 3.38 -10.67
C LEU A 178 -6.94 3.68 -11.87
N TRP A 179 -5.67 4.03 -11.66
CA TRP A 179 -4.70 4.15 -12.74
C TRP A 179 -3.30 3.75 -12.30
N ASP A 180 -2.42 3.57 -13.28
CA ASP A 180 -1.01 3.33 -13.02
C ASP A 180 -0.34 4.65 -12.65
N GLY A 181 -0.28 4.91 -11.35
CA GLY A 181 0.27 6.13 -10.78
C GLY A 181 1.49 5.84 -9.90
N PRO A 182 1.91 6.86 -9.13
CA PRO A 182 2.92 6.69 -8.09
C PRO A 182 2.49 5.68 -7.03
N GLU A 183 3.47 5.17 -6.27
CA GLU A 183 3.16 4.37 -5.09
C GLU A 183 2.40 5.23 -4.07
N ALA A 184 1.44 4.64 -3.35
CA ALA A 184 0.56 5.40 -2.48
C ALA A 184 0.13 4.67 -1.21
N ILE A 185 -0.03 5.44 -0.12
CA ILE A 185 -0.76 5.04 1.09
C ILE A 185 -1.97 5.95 1.26
N ALA A 186 -3.11 5.35 1.60
CA ALA A 186 -4.42 5.97 1.60
C ALA A 186 -5.21 5.58 2.86
N ALA A 187 -5.97 6.50 3.47
CA ALA A 187 -6.66 6.23 4.74
C ALA A 187 -7.83 5.24 4.64
N CYS A 188 -8.42 5.02 3.46
CA CYS A 188 -9.64 4.23 3.34
C CYS A 188 -9.73 3.43 2.04
N GLY A 189 -10.07 2.15 2.16
CA GLY A 189 -10.56 1.32 1.06
C GLY A 189 -12.05 1.55 0.79
N TRP A 190 -12.48 1.13 -0.39
CA TRP A 190 -13.85 1.20 -0.89
C TRP A 190 -14.95 0.96 0.17
N GLY A 191 -15.82 1.95 0.39
CA GLY A 191 -17.09 1.77 1.12
C GLY A 191 -17.04 1.84 2.66
N GLN A 192 -15.94 2.27 3.28
CA GLN A 192 -15.86 2.48 4.73
C GLN A 192 -15.92 3.97 5.11
N THR A 193 -16.56 4.29 6.24
CA THR A 193 -16.68 5.65 6.76
C THR A 193 -15.53 5.90 7.73
N SER A 194 -14.64 6.87 7.47
CA SER A 194 -13.56 7.16 8.41
C SER A 194 -14.12 7.69 9.74
N SER A 195 -13.42 7.41 10.83
CA SER A 195 -13.74 8.04 12.11
C SER A 195 -13.47 9.54 12.04
N SER A 196 -14.36 10.35 12.59
CA SER A 196 -14.17 11.80 12.79
C SER A 196 -13.21 12.15 13.93
N ASN A 197 -12.59 11.15 14.56
CA ASN A 197 -11.66 11.35 15.67
C ASN A 197 -10.21 11.47 15.14
N VAL A 198 -9.62 12.66 15.34
CA VAL A 198 -8.25 13.01 14.93
C VAL A 198 -7.19 12.07 15.53
N ASN A 199 -7.47 11.45 16.68
CA ASN A 199 -6.55 10.50 17.30
C ASN A 199 -6.45 9.15 16.55
N PHE A 200 -7.32 8.91 15.57
CA PHE A 200 -7.36 7.68 14.78
C PHE A 200 -7.35 7.95 13.27
N CYS A 201 -6.89 9.12 12.83
CA CYS A 201 -6.69 9.38 11.40
C CYS A 201 -5.35 8.81 10.91
N LEU A 202 -5.22 8.59 9.59
CA LEU A 202 -4.03 7.93 9.02
C LEU A 202 -2.75 8.68 9.38
N THR A 203 -2.79 10.02 9.40
CA THR A 203 -1.62 10.85 9.67
C THR A 203 -1.04 10.61 11.07
N ARG A 204 -1.90 10.40 12.09
CA ARG A 204 -1.45 10.11 13.47
C ARG A 204 -0.80 8.74 13.54
N VAL A 205 -1.47 7.72 13.01
CA VAL A 205 -0.95 6.34 12.99
C VAL A 205 0.35 6.26 12.19
N LEU A 206 0.45 7.02 11.10
CA LEU A 206 1.66 7.17 10.29
C LEU A 206 2.81 7.75 11.11
N LEU A 207 2.58 8.88 11.78
CA LEU A 207 3.57 9.52 12.62
C LEU A 207 4.05 8.59 13.73
N ASP A 208 3.14 7.97 14.48
CA ASP A 208 3.47 7.04 15.56
C ASP A 208 4.29 5.85 15.04
N THR A 209 3.92 5.31 13.88
CA THR A 209 4.65 4.20 13.25
C THR A 209 6.06 4.63 12.82
N LEU A 210 6.23 5.85 12.32
CA LEU A 210 7.55 6.39 11.95
C LEU A 210 8.41 6.72 13.19
N ILE A 211 7.79 7.15 14.29
CA ILE A 211 8.45 7.34 15.60
C ILE A 211 8.95 6.00 16.12
N ASP A 212 8.10 4.98 16.14
CA ASP A 212 8.47 3.63 16.54
C ASP A 212 9.52 3.01 15.63
N ASN A 213 9.54 3.38 14.35
CA ASN A 213 10.56 2.98 13.39
C ASN A 213 11.92 3.66 13.65
N ASN A 214 11.94 4.77 14.40
CA ASN A 214 13.14 5.45 14.89
C ASN A 214 14.22 5.70 13.82
N GLY A 215 13.80 6.14 12.63
CA GLY A 215 14.70 6.45 11.52
C GLY A 215 15.37 5.22 10.86
N ALA A 216 14.90 4.01 11.13
CA ALA A 216 15.33 2.84 10.37
C ALA A 216 14.87 2.92 8.90
N PRO A 217 15.65 2.44 7.92
CA PRO A 217 15.15 2.27 6.56
C PRO A 217 13.90 1.39 6.57
N ILE A 218 12.82 1.87 5.94
CA ILE A 218 11.55 1.15 5.83
C ILE A 218 10.97 1.35 4.44
N THR A 219 10.54 0.27 3.78
CA THR A 219 9.79 0.37 2.52
C THR A 219 8.37 0.86 2.80
N VAL A 220 7.76 1.56 1.84
CA VAL A 220 6.36 2.00 1.94
C VAL A 220 5.42 0.80 2.13
N ALA A 221 5.70 -0.35 1.51
CA ALA A 221 4.97 -1.60 1.74
C ALA A 221 5.11 -2.13 3.19
N SER A 222 6.31 -2.04 3.78
CA SER A 222 6.54 -2.42 5.19
C SER A 222 5.89 -1.43 6.15
N LEU A 223 5.95 -0.13 5.83
CA LEU A 223 5.28 0.92 6.58
C LEU A 223 3.77 0.67 6.58
N PHE A 224 3.17 0.46 5.42
CA PHE A 224 1.77 0.06 5.28
C PHE A 224 1.43 -1.15 6.15
N SER A 225 2.27 -2.19 6.12
CA SER A 225 2.03 -3.40 6.91
C SER A 225 1.98 -3.12 8.41
N ARG A 226 2.84 -2.22 8.90
CA ARG A 226 2.76 -1.76 10.29
C ARG A 226 1.51 -0.93 10.56
N LEU A 227 1.11 -0.04 9.65
CA LEU A 227 -0.13 0.73 9.77
C LEU A 227 -1.35 -0.19 9.81
N TYR A 228 -1.39 -1.22 8.96
CA TYR A 228 -2.47 -2.18 8.86
C TYR A 228 -2.63 -3.00 10.16
N ARG A 229 -1.50 -3.45 10.73
CA ARG A 229 -1.47 -4.17 12.02
C ARG A 229 -1.89 -3.29 13.19
N ASN A 230 -1.43 -2.04 13.22
CA ASN A 230 -1.82 -1.09 14.25
C ASN A 230 -3.29 -0.68 14.10
N ALA A 231 -3.82 -0.62 12.89
CA ALA A 231 -5.22 -0.24 12.63
C ALA A 231 -6.22 -1.27 13.20
N SER A 232 -5.93 -2.57 13.07
CA SER A 232 -6.76 -3.64 13.65
C SER A 232 -6.75 -3.61 15.18
N GLN A 233 -5.63 -3.22 15.78
CA GLN A 233 -5.46 -3.10 17.23
C GLN A 233 -6.04 -1.80 17.80
N ASN A 234 -5.98 -0.69 17.05
CA ASN A 234 -6.30 0.65 17.51
C ASN A 234 -7.70 1.15 17.09
N GLN A 235 -8.57 0.30 16.56
CA GLN A 235 -9.93 0.69 16.14
C GLN A 235 -9.95 1.87 15.15
N VAL A 236 -8.94 1.96 14.28
CA VAL A 236 -8.87 3.01 13.26
C VAL A 236 -10.10 2.87 12.37
N GLY A 237 -10.89 3.94 12.25
CA GLY A 237 -12.19 3.91 11.58
C GLY A 237 -12.12 3.58 10.08
N ALA A 238 -10.93 3.54 9.50
CA ALA A 238 -10.69 3.19 8.11
C ALA A 238 -9.41 2.35 7.98
N CYS A 239 -9.49 1.24 7.26
CA CYS A 239 -8.32 0.42 7.00
C CYS A 239 -7.41 1.13 5.99
N PRO A 240 -6.11 1.31 6.27
CA PRO A 240 -5.20 1.88 5.29
C PRO A 240 -5.20 1.01 4.03
N VAL A 241 -4.90 1.63 2.90
CA VAL A 241 -4.70 0.98 1.61
C VAL A 241 -3.31 1.35 1.11
N HIS A 242 -2.62 0.37 0.55
CA HIS A 242 -1.37 0.57 -0.15
C HIS A 242 -1.56 0.19 -1.62
N ILE A 243 -1.07 1.06 -2.51
CA ILE A 243 -1.14 0.89 -3.95
C ILE A 243 0.30 0.89 -4.45
N PRO A 244 0.85 -0.27 -4.81
CA PRO A 244 2.19 -0.34 -5.36
C PRO A 244 2.23 0.31 -6.75
N ARG A 245 3.36 0.93 -7.08
CA ARG A 245 3.64 1.31 -8.47
C ARG A 245 3.90 0.04 -9.27
N ARG A 246 3.24 -0.10 -10.42
CA ARG A 246 3.37 -1.29 -11.27
C ARG A 246 4.81 -1.52 -11.68
N ASP A 247 5.28 -2.77 -11.57
CA ASP A 247 6.62 -3.20 -11.99
C ASP A 247 7.79 -2.42 -11.34
N HIS A 248 7.56 -1.82 -10.16
CA HIS A 248 8.57 -1.07 -9.41
C HIS A 248 8.75 -1.62 -7.98
N PRO A 249 9.97 -1.58 -7.42
CA PRO A 249 10.18 -1.87 -6.01
C PRO A 249 9.52 -0.80 -5.13
N SER A 250 9.14 -1.18 -3.92
CA SER A 250 8.56 -0.24 -2.95
C SER A 250 9.61 0.80 -2.54
N ILE A 251 9.20 2.06 -2.50
CA ILE A 251 10.03 3.21 -2.13
C ILE A 251 10.55 3.00 -0.70
N THR A 252 11.86 3.18 -0.51
CA THR A 252 12.48 3.08 0.81
C THR A 252 12.64 4.47 1.43
N LEU A 253 11.97 4.70 2.55
CA LEU A 253 12.15 5.88 3.40
C LEU A 253 13.31 5.63 4.36
N LYS A 254 14.33 6.49 4.30
CA LYS A 254 15.48 6.48 5.22
C LYS A 254 15.97 7.91 5.48
N PRO A 255 16.62 8.18 6.62
CA PRO A 255 17.30 9.45 6.85
C PRO A 255 18.42 9.72 5.84
N LEU A 256 18.55 10.98 5.39
CA LEU A 256 19.60 11.38 4.43
C LEU A 256 21.00 11.55 5.06
N THR A 257 21.06 11.87 6.36
CA THR A 257 22.31 12.32 7.01
C THR A 257 22.80 11.43 8.16
N ARG A 258 22.03 10.43 8.59
CA ARG A 258 22.38 9.56 9.73
C ARG A 258 22.91 8.19 9.30
N VAL A 259 24.00 7.76 9.93
CA VAL A 259 24.48 6.38 9.88
C VAL A 259 23.60 5.50 10.78
N PHE A 260 23.09 4.42 10.20
CA PHE A 260 22.06 3.55 10.76
C PHE A 260 22.51 2.79 12.02
N ARG A 261 21.58 2.60 12.96
CA ARG A 261 21.65 1.52 13.95
C ARG A 261 20.59 0.47 13.58
N PRO A 262 20.95 -0.80 13.37
CA PRO A 262 19.97 -1.85 13.13
C PRO A 262 19.00 -1.92 14.31
N SER A 263 17.73 -1.64 14.04
CA SER A 263 16.65 -1.98 14.96
C SER A 263 16.36 -3.47 14.84
N SER A 264 16.41 -4.17 15.97
CA SER A 264 15.85 -5.51 16.08
C SER A 264 14.33 -5.38 16.10
N HIS A 265 13.70 -5.57 14.95
CA HIS A 265 12.24 -5.55 14.89
C HIS A 265 11.68 -6.79 15.60
N SER A 266 10.66 -6.58 16.43
CA SER A 266 9.87 -7.65 17.01
C SER A 266 9.23 -8.48 15.88
N ARG A 267 9.55 -9.78 15.84
CA ARG A 267 8.97 -10.73 14.88
C ARG A 267 7.45 -10.73 15.02
N CYS A 268 6.75 -10.13 14.07
CA CYS A 268 5.30 -10.10 14.06
C CYS A 268 4.76 -11.38 13.40
N SER A 269 3.74 -12.00 14.00
CA SER A 269 3.17 -13.27 13.54
C SER A 269 2.01 -13.13 12.56
N GLU A 270 1.49 -11.91 12.38
CA GLU A 270 0.37 -11.60 11.49
C GLU A 270 0.75 -11.71 10.01
N ARG A 271 0.04 -12.59 9.32
CA ARG A 271 0.26 -13.01 7.93
C ARG A 271 -1.07 -13.09 7.19
N ILE A 272 -1.00 -12.98 5.87
CA ILE A 272 -2.14 -13.19 4.98
C ILE A 272 -2.15 -14.65 4.55
N LEU A 273 -3.27 -15.34 4.77
CA LEU A 273 -3.55 -16.65 4.20
C LEU A 273 -4.20 -16.50 2.83
N LEU A 274 -3.57 -17.07 1.82
CA LEU A 274 -3.97 -17.05 0.42
C LEU A 274 -4.32 -18.45 -0.06
N SER A 275 -5.32 -18.52 -0.94
CA SER A 275 -5.60 -19.69 -1.78
C SER A 275 -5.17 -19.36 -3.20
N ILE A 276 -4.33 -20.21 -3.77
CA ILE A 276 -3.77 -20.02 -5.10
C ILE A 276 -4.08 -21.25 -5.95
N GLU A 277 -4.74 -21.06 -7.09
CA GLU A 277 -5.00 -22.14 -8.05
C GLU A 277 -3.89 -22.19 -9.11
N VAL A 278 -3.23 -23.34 -9.25
CA VAL A 278 -2.19 -23.60 -10.26
C VAL A 278 -2.60 -24.72 -11.21
N ASN A 279 -2.21 -24.59 -12.47
CA ASN A 279 -2.52 -25.54 -13.54
C ASN A 279 -1.74 -26.85 -13.40
N ASP A 280 -0.57 -26.80 -12.76
CA ASP A 280 0.27 -27.97 -12.62
C ASP A 280 -0.45 -29.05 -11.81
N THR A 281 -0.36 -30.30 -12.28
CA THR A 281 -0.65 -31.48 -11.47
C THR A 281 0.57 -31.77 -10.57
N ALA A 282 0.90 -30.79 -9.74
CA ALA A 282 2.08 -30.81 -8.90
C ALA A 282 1.89 -31.81 -7.76
N ASN A 283 2.72 -32.84 -7.69
CA ASN A 283 2.70 -33.76 -6.56
C ASN A 283 3.35 -33.14 -5.32
N GLU A 284 3.32 -33.84 -4.18
CA GLU A 284 3.89 -33.36 -2.92
C GLU A 284 5.39 -32.99 -3.04
N ARG A 285 6.17 -33.72 -3.86
CA ARG A 285 7.59 -33.43 -4.06
C ARG A 285 7.80 -32.13 -4.83
N ASP A 286 6.96 -31.85 -5.82
CA ASP A 286 7.03 -30.62 -6.61
C ASP A 286 6.75 -29.40 -5.73
N VAL A 287 5.74 -29.49 -4.85
CA VAL A 287 5.42 -28.44 -3.87
C VAL A 287 6.54 -28.25 -2.85
N LYS A 288 7.11 -29.34 -2.32
CA LYS A 288 8.24 -29.28 -1.38
C LYS A 288 9.51 -28.72 -2.02
N ALA A 289 9.81 -29.10 -3.26
CA ALA A 289 10.94 -28.58 -4.02
C ALA A 289 10.77 -27.07 -4.29
N TRP A 290 9.55 -26.65 -4.60
CA TRP A 290 9.18 -25.26 -4.77
C TRP A 290 9.30 -24.45 -3.47
N GLU A 291 8.82 -24.96 -2.34
CA GLU A 291 8.99 -24.36 -1.02
C GLU A 291 10.47 -24.20 -0.67
N ALA A 292 11.27 -25.25 -0.87
CA ALA A 292 12.72 -25.20 -0.65
C ALA A 292 13.45 -24.25 -1.63
N TRP A 293 12.91 -24.01 -2.82
CA TRP A 293 13.44 -23.01 -3.74
C TRP A 293 13.14 -21.59 -3.28
N LEU A 294 11.89 -21.32 -2.87
CA LEU A 294 11.48 -20.03 -2.32
C LEU A 294 12.35 -19.62 -1.15
N LEU A 295 12.60 -20.53 -0.20
CA LEU A 295 13.42 -20.25 0.98
C LEU A 295 14.90 -20.00 0.66
N ARG A 296 15.41 -20.48 -0.49
CA ARG A 296 16.81 -20.28 -0.90
C ARG A 296 17.06 -18.93 -1.58
N GLY A 297 16.03 -18.31 -2.14
CA GLY A 297 16.14 -17.02 -2.84
C GLY A 297 16.00 -15.80 -1.93
N ILE A 298 15.77 -16.00 -0.62
CA ILE A 298 15.49 -14.95 0.35
C ILE A 298 16.71 -14.79 1.28
N PRO A 299 17.36 -13.61 1.33
CA PRO A 299 18.50 -13.38 2.22
C PRO A 299 18.19 -13.64 3.70
N ASP A 300 19.17 -14.11 4.47
CA ASP A 300 18.99 -14.51 5.87
C ASP A 300 18.58 -13.34 6.80
N ASP A 301 19.01 -12.13 6.47
CA ASP A 301 18.65 -10.85 7.08
C ASP A 301 17.20 -10.41 6.76
N VAL A 302 16.55 -11.09 5.81
CA VAL A 302 15.16 -10.93 5.36
C VAL A 302 14.27 -12.10 5.86
N LEU A 303 14.81 -13.07 6.64
CA LEU A 303 14.10 -14.25 7.17
C LEU A 303 12.94 -13.96 8.15
N SER A 304 12.66 -12.70 8.44
CA SER A 304 11.37 -12.31 9.02
C SER A 304 10.18 -12.58 8.08
N ILE A 305 10.44 -12.88 6.80
CA ILE A 305 9.43 -13.26 5.81
C ILE A 305 8.95 -14.69 6.08
N ASN A 306 7.88 -14.80 6.85
CA ASN A 306 7.25 -16.05 7.25
C ASN A 306 6.31 -16.55 6.12
N ILE A 307 6.89 -16.82 4.94
CA ILE A 307 6.20 -17.47 3.82
C ILE A 307 6.19 -18.97 4.06
N LYS A 308 5.01 -19.59 4.04
CA LYS A 308 4.85 -21.02 4.32
C LYS A 308 3.71 -21.64 3.54
N VAL A 309 3.92 -22.84 3.03
CA VAL A 309 2.84 -23.67 2.49
C VAL A 309 2.07 -24.31 3.64
N GLU A 310 0.80 -23.96 3.80
CA GLU A 310 -0.05 -24.52 4.86
C GLU A 310 -0.82 -25.76 4.40
N GLY A 311 -0.92 -25.99 3.09
CA GLY A 311 -1.54 -27.18 2.50
C GLY A 311 -1.57 -27.15 0.97
N SER A 312 -1.70 -28.32 0.38
CA SER A 312 -1.96 -28.50 -1.05
C SER A 312 -3.09 -29.50 -1.27
N PHE A 313 -3.92 -29.24 -2.28
CA PHE A 313 -5.10 -30.06 -2.59
C PHE A 313 -5.14 -30.36 -4.08
N HIS A 314 -5.27 -31.63 -4.42
CA HIS A 314 -5.28 -32.13 -5.80
C HIS A 314 -6.69 -32.34 -6.33
N SER A 315 -6.93 -31.89 -7.55
CA SER A 315 -8.12 -32.20 -8.35
C SER A 315 -7.71 -32.20 -9.83
N HIS A 316 -8.50 -31.58 -10.72
CA HIS A 316 -8.10 -31.27 -12.11
C HIS A 316 -7.09 -30.11 -12.21
N SER A 317 -6.85 -29.42 -11.10
CA SER A 317 -5.81 -28.40 -10.86
C SER A 317 -5.25 -28.63 -9.44
N THR A 318 -4.19 -27.92 -9.07
CA THR A 318 -3.68 -27.93 -7.69
C THR A 318 -4.04 -26.62 -7.01
N VAL A 319 -4.64 -26.69 -5.82
CA VAL A 319 -4.85 -25.51 -4.96
C VAL A 319 -3.80 -25.52 -3.87
N VAL A 320 -3.05 -24.44 -3.74
CA VAL A 320 -2.03 -24.24 -2.70
C VAL A 320 -2.54 -23.20 -1.71
N LEU A 321 -2.46 -23.53 -0.41
CA LEU A 321 -2.66 -22.59 0.67
C LEU A 321 -1.30 -22.06 1.12
N LEU A 322 -1.14 -20.75 1.08
CA LEU A 322 0.11 -20.07 1.37
C LEU A 322 -0.12 -18.97 2.41
N THR A 323 0.67 -18.93 3.47
CA THR A 323 0.76 -17.72 4.30
C THR A 323 1.91 -16.86 3.82
N VAL A 324 1.69 -15.55 3.73
CA VAL A 324 2.73 -14.56 3.37
C VAL A 324 2.65 -13.34 4.31
N PRO A 325 3.74 -12.60 4.52
CA PRO A 325 3.69 -11.29 5.19
C PRO A 325 2.79 -10.30 4.45
N ILE A 326 2.25 -9.31 5.17
CA ILE A 326 1.35 -8.28 4.63
C ILE A 326 2.07 -7.44 3.56
N GLU A 327 3.35 -7.14 3.79
CA GLU A 327 4.21 -6.36 2.91
C GLU A 327 4.45 -7.08 1.59
N VAL A 328 4.59 -8.42 1.63
CA VAL A 328 4.71 -9.25 0.42
C VAL A 328 3.36 -9.34 -0.28
N TRP A 329 2.27 -9.53 0.46
CA TRP A 329 0.92 -9.56 -0.11
C TRP A 329 0.59 -8.29 -0.90
N THR A 330 0.88 -7.12 -0.34
CA THR A 330 0.56 -5.87 -1.03
C THR A 330 1.44 -5.59 -2.26
N MET A 331 2.59 -6.27 -2.39
CA MET A 331 3.47 -6.18 -3.56
C MET A 331 3.26 -7.32 -4.56
N LEU A 332 2.38 -8.29 -4.25
CA LEU A 332 2.03 -9.34 -5.21
C LEU A 332 1.21 -8.76 -6.35
N THR A 333 1.50 -9.24 -7.57
CA THR A 333 0.78 -8.86 -8.77
C THR A 333 -0.70 -9.27 -8.66
N ASP A 334 -1.61 -8.39 -9.08
CA ASP A 334 -3.03 -8.71 -9.09
C ASP A 334 -3.27 -9.86 -10.08
N HIS A 335 -3.88 -10.93 -9.59
CA HIS A 335 -4.15 -12.11 -10.39
C HIS A 335 -5.43 -12.81 -9.94
N PRO A 336 -6.34 -13.17 -10.86
CA PRO A 336 -7.62 -13.80 -10.51
C PRO A 336 -7.48 -15.17 -9.82
N GLY A 337 -6.31 -15.79 -9.95
CA GLY A 337 -5.95 -17.05 -9.27
C GLY A 337 -5.53 -16.86 -7.81
N TYR A 338 -5.24 -15.64 -7.35
CA TYR A 338 -4.90 -15.33 -5.97
C TYR A 338 -6.15 -14.92 -5.21
N LYS A 339 -6.49 -15.68 -4.16
CA LYS A 339 -7.69 -15.43 -3.36
C LYS A 339 -7.29 -15.21 -1.91
N PHE A 340 -7.59 -14.02 -1.40
CA PHE A 340 -7.52 -13.76 0.03
C PHE A 340 -8.47 -14.68 0.79
N ILE A 341 -7.97 -15.34 1.84
CA ILE A 341 -8.79 -16.13 2.77
C ILE A 341 -8.97 -15.37 4.07
N SER A 342 -7.87 -15.04 4.76
CA SER A 342 -7.93 -14.40 6.08
C SER A 342 -6.58 -13.82 6.51
N LEU A 343 -6.62 -12.98 7.54
CA LEU A 343 -5.45 -12.63 8.33
C LEU A 343 -5.28 -13.69 9.43
N VAL A 344 -4.07 -14.25 9.56
CA VAL A 344 -3.76 -15.32 10.52
C VAL A 344 -2.55 -14.95 11.38
N THR A 345 -2.60 -15.31 12.66
CA THR A 345 -1.52 -15.10 13.64
C THR A 345 -0.80 -16.38 14.02
N SER A 346 -1.38 -17.54 13.69
CA SER A 346 -0.84 -18.86 13.97
C SER A 346 -0.54 -19.63 12.68
N ASN A 347 0.27 -20.68 12.80
CA ASN A 347 0.38 -21.70 11.76
C ASN A 347 -0.88 -22.59 11.76
N ASN A 348 -0.98 -23.50 10.80
CA ASN A 348 -2.01 -24.54 10.81
C ASN A 348 -2.00 -25.35 12.13
N GLY A 349 -3.06 -25.19 12.94
CA GLY A 349 -3.18 -25.81 14.27
C GLY A 349 -3.42 -27.33 14.26
N LEU A 350 -3.69 -27.91 13.09
CA LEU A 350 -3.84 -29.37 12.92
C LEU A 350 -2.49 -30.07 12.70
N LEU A 351 -1.48 -29.32 12.25
CA LEU A 351 -0.10 -29.79 12.10
C LEU A 351 0.65 -29.56 13.41
N LYS A 352 0.30 -30.30 14.47
CA LYS A 352 1.19 -30.42 15.62
C LYS A 352 2.37 -31.29 15.19
N GLU A 353 3.58 -30.74 15.22
CA GLU A 353 4.78 -31.59 15.19
C GLU A 353 4.66 -32.59 16.35
N GLU A 354 4.60 -33.89 16.04
CA GLU A 354 4.86 -34.91 17.05
C GLU A 354 6.29 -34.69 17.54
N LEU A 355 6.43 -34.22 18.78
CA LEU A 355 7.71 -34.26 19.48
C LEU A 355 8.23 -35.70 19.41
N PRO A 356 9.50 -35.95 19.07
CA PRO A 356 10.02 -37.30 18.99
C PRO A 356 9.86 -37.99 20.34
N TYR A 357 8.99 -39.00 20.38
CA TYR A 357 8.89 -39.93 21.48
C TYR A 357 10.26 -40.62 21.63
N ARG A 358 10.99 -40.35 22.71
CA ARG A 358 12.10 -41.21 23.14
C ARG A 358 11.49 -42.37 23.93
N PRO A 359 11.55 -43.62 23.43
CA PRO A 359 11.29 -44.77 24.29
C PRO A 359 12.38 -44.86 25.36
N ALA A 360 11.98 -45.28 26.56
CA ALA A 360 12.86 -45.55 27.70
C ALA A 360 13.83 -46.70 27.43
#